data_AF-A0A8J6TVM0-F1
#
_entry.id   AF-A0A8J6TVM0-F1
#
_cell.length_a   1.000
_cell.length_b   1.000
_cell.length_c   1.000
_cell.angle_alpha   90.00
_cell.angle_beta   90.00
_cell.angle_gamma   90.00
#
_symmetry.space_group_name_H-M   'P 1'
#
loop_
_entity.id
_entity.type
_entity.pdbx_description
1 polymer ?
#
loop_
_entity_poly.entity_id
_entity_poly.type
_entity_poly.pdbx_seq_one_letter_code
_entity_poly.pdbx_strand_id
1 'polypeptide(L)'
;MRSPIVRRALVLAAAALLPFGSAAVAGAAPDSNVSDQAAHLPVELARAIEHDLKLTPEQYLQRSELAQQLGEFAAIAAQQYPDAFAGNWLDENGRAIIGLAPSPSTAAARVAVEARGFEVREVAKSS
;
A
#
# COMPACT_ATOMS: atom_id res chain seq x y z
N MET A 1 11.14 -25.20 50.66
CA MET A 1 10.96 -26.21 49.59
C MET A 1 9.86 -25.68 48.67
N ARG A 2 10.22 -24.90 47.63
CA ARG A 2 10.17 -25.25 46.20
C ARG A 2 8.80 -25.82 45.74
N SER A 3 8.11 -25.01 44.94
CA SER A 3 6.76 -25.13 44.34
C SER A 3 6.59 -26.36 43.42
N PRO A 4 5.35 -26.71 43.00
CA PRO A 4 4.92 -26.18 41.70
C PRO A 4 3.47 -25.65 41.64
N ILE A 5 3.36 -24.45 41.09
CA ILE A 5 2.17 -23.74 40.63
C ILE A 5 1.43 -24.58 39.59
N VAL A 6 0.16 -24.91 39.86
CA VAL A 6 -0.72 -25.58 38.90
C VAL A 6 -1.37 -24.54 37.98
N ARG A 7 -1.09 -24.70 36.68
CA ARG A 7 -1.65 -23.97 35.55
C ARG A 7 -3.15 -24.18 35.44
N ARG A 8 -3.93 -23.11 35.28
CA ARG A 8 -5.18 -23.12 34.50
C ARG A 8 -5.29 -21.82 33.72
N ALA A 9 -4.90 -21.89 32.45
CA ALA A 9 -5.15 -20.87 31.45
C ALA A 9 -6.63 -20.92 31.07
N LEU A 10 -7.33 -19.79 31.20
CA LEU A 10 -8.63 -19.57 30.59
C LEU A 10 -8.41 -18.65 29.39
N VAL A 11 -8.20 -19.24 28.21
CA VAL A 11 -8.18 -18.49 26.95
C VAL A 11 -9.63 -18.42 26.47
N LEU A 12 -10.25 -17.25 26.64
CA LEU A 12 -11.51 -16.90 26.00
C LEU A 12 -11.22 -16.62 24.52
N ALA A 13 -11.45 -17.62 23.67
CA ALA A 13 -11.37 -17.49 22.23
C ALA A 13 -12.59 -16.71 21.72
N ALA A 14 -12.45 -15.40 21.51
CA ALA A 14 -13.43 -14.58 20.82
C ALA A 14 -13.19 -14.68 19.31
N ALA A 15 -13.93 -15.56 18.63
CA ALA A 15 -13.96 -15.63 17.18
C ALA A 15 -14.87 -14.52 16.63
N ALA A 16 -14.29 -13.36 16.29
CA ALA A 16 -14.97 -12.36 15.48
C ALA A 16 -14.91 -12.79 14.01
N LEU A 17 -16.04 -13.26 13.48
CA LEU A 17 -16.24 -13.50 12.06
C LEU A 17 -16.29 -12.13 11.34
N LEU A 18 -15.18 -11.76 10.70
CA LEU A 18 -15.16 -10.64 9.75
C LEU A 18 -15.75 -11.12 8.42
N PRO A 19 -16.82 -10.48 7.89
CA PRO A 19 -17.24 -10.75 6.53
C PRO A 19 -16.19 -10.21 5.56
N PHE A 20 -15.56 -11.09 4.80
CA PHE A 20 -14.77 -10.73 3.62
C PHE A 20 -15.72 -10.12 2.59
N GLY A 21 -15.85 -8.79 2.61
CA GLY A 21 -16.44 -8.04 1.51
C GLY A 21 -15.51 -8.13 0.31
N SER A 22 -15.99 -8.70 -0.79
CA SER A 22 -15.31 -8.65 -2.08
C SER A 22 -15.13 -7.19 -2.48
N ALA A 23 -13.93 -6.64 -2.30
CA ALA A 23 -13.53 -5.40 -2.93
C ALA A 23 -13.49 -5.65 -4.45
N ALA A 24 -14.53 -5.19 -5.15
CA ALA A 24 -14.48 -5.09 -6.59
C ALA A 24 -13.26 -4.24 -6.96
N VAL A 25 -12.34 -4.83 -7.72
CA VAL A 25 -11.19 -4.11 -8.29
C VAL A 25 -11.69 -3.16 -9.36
N ALA A 26 -12.06 -1.94 -8.96
CA ALA A 26 -12.23 -0.83 -9.88
C ALA A 26 -10.86 -0.54 -10.50
N GLY A 27 -10.77 -0.61 -11.82
CA GLY A 27 -9.59 -0.15 -12.54
C GLY A 27 -9.34 1.31 -12.19
N ALA A 28 -8.12 1.62 -11.75
CA ALA A 28 -7.70 2.94 -11.30
C ALA A 28 -7.77 3.97 -12.44
N ALA A 29 -8.96 4.51 -12.69
CA ALA A 29 -9.11 5.83 -13.24
C ALA A 29 -9.05 6.82 -12.06
N PRO A 30 -8.33 7.95 -12.16
CA PRO A 30 -8.31 8.93 -11.10
C PRO A 30 -9.75 9.39 -10.81
N ASP A 31 -10.19 9.21 -9.57
CA ASP A 31 -11.51 9.66 -9.13
C ASP A 31 -11.62 11.17 -9.35
N SER A 32 -12.56 11.59 -10.20
CA SER A 32 -12.79 13.00 -10.51
C SER A 32 -13.23 13.84 -9.31
N ASN A 33 -13.56 13.19 -8.18
CA ASN A 33 -13.92 13.85 -6.92
C ASN A 33 -12.71 14.35 -6.12
N VAL A 34 -11.48 13.92 -6.44
CA VAL A 34 -10.27 14.36 -5.73
C VAL A 34 -10.04 15.87 -5.89
N SER A 35 -10.39 16.45 -7.04
CA SER A 35 -10.28 17.90 -7.28
C SER A 35 -11.19 18.72 -6.35
N ASP A 36 -12.38 18.24 -6.03
CA ASP A 36 -13.28 18.96 -5.13
C ASP A 36 -12.76 18.91 -3.68
N GLN A 37 -12.09 17.82 -3.30
CA GLN A 37 -11.56 17.64 -1.96
C GLN A 37 -10.40 18.61 -1.63
N ALA A 38 -9.63 19.03 -2.65
CA ALA A 38 -8.56 19.99 -2.48
C ALA A 38 -9.07 21.35 -1.96
N ALA A 39 -10.23 21.80 -2.44
CA ALA A 39 -10.88 23.03 -1.99
C ALA A 39 -11.34 22.98 -0.52
N HIS A 40 -11.45 21.79 0.07
CA HIS A 40 -11.87 21.58 1.45
C HIS A 40 -10.69 21.43 2.42
N LEU A 41 -9.44 21.47 1.94
CA LEU A 41 -8.29 21.42 2.83
C LEU A 41 -8.23 22.67 3.72
N PRO A 42 -7.86 22.52 5.01
CA PRO A 42 -7.55 23.68 5.85
C PRO A 42 -6.50 24.56 5.20
N VAL A 43 -6.71 25.89 5.21
CA VAL A 43 -5.83 26.83 4.50
C VAL A 43 -4.36 26.72 4.92
N GLU A 44 -4.10 26.46 6.20
CA GLU A 44 -2.73 26.28 6.71
C GLU A 44 -2.10 24.98 6.19
N LEU A 45 -2.89 23.92 6.01
CA LEU A 45 -2.41 22.67 5.42
C LEU A 45 -2.11 22.84 3.94
N ALA A 46 -3.00 23.51 3.19
CA ALA A 46 -2.78 23.80 1.78
C ALA A 46 -1.48 24.61 1.57
N ARG A 47 -1.25 25.66 2.38
CA ARG A 47 0.01 26.42 2.34
C ARG A 47 1.23 25.59 2.72
N ALA A 48 1.13 24.74 3.75
CA ALA A 48 2.25 23.89 4.16
C ALA A 48 2.62 22.88 3.07
N ILE A 49 1.63 22.26 2.42
CA ILE A 49 1.84 21.35 1.29
C ILE A 49 2.59 22.07 0.15
N GLU A 50 2.13 23.27 -0.23
CA GLU A 50 2.76 24.06 -1.30
C GLU A 50 4.18 24.51 -0.92
N HIS A 51 4.37 24.97 0.31
CA HIS A 51 5.65 25.51 0.76
C HIS A 51 6.69 24.42 1.02
N ASP A 52 6.32 23.35 1.72
CA ASP A 52 7.28 22.35 2.21
C ASP A 52 7.47 21.21 1.21
N LEU A 53 6.37 20.73 0.61
CA LEU A 53 6.41 19.59 -0.31
C LEU A 53 6.52 20.02 -1.77
N LYS A 54 6.31 21.30 -2.07
CA LYS A 54 6.30 21.85 -3.44
C LYS A 54 5.27 21.17 -4.35
N LEU A 55 4.13 20.79 -3.78
CA LEU A 55 2.99 20.21 -4.49
C LEU A 55 1.78 21.13 -4.39
N THR A 56 0.89 21.09 -5.39
CA THR A 56 -0.45 21.67 -5.19
C THR A 56 -1.28 20.78 -4.26
N PRO A 57 -2.30 21.31 -3.58
CA PRO A 57 -3.27 20.52 -2.82
C PRO A 57 -3.83 19.31 -3.58
N GLU A 58 -4.19 19.50 -4.85
CA GLU A 58 -4.73 18.45 -5.72
C GLU A 58 -3.70 17.36 -5.99
N GLN A 59 -2.47 17.76 -6.31
CA GLN A 59 -1.37 16.82 -6.55
C GLN A 59 -1.05 16.01 -5.29
N TYR A 60 -1.07 16.64 -4.13
CA TYR A 60 -0.87 15.95 -2.86
C TYR A 60 -1.95 14.91 -2.61
N LEU A 61 -3.23 15.27 -2.78
CA LEU A 61 -4.33 14.32 -2.58
C LEU A 61 -4.28 13.17 -3.58
N GLN A 62 -4.03 13.47 -4.86
CA GLN A 62 -3.88 12.44 -5.89
C GLN A 62 -2.73 11.47 -5.59
N ARG A 63 -1.56 11.99 -5.18
CA ARG A 63 -0.41 11.16 -4.80
C ARG A 63 -0.69 10.36 -3.52
N SER A 64 -1.42 10.95 -2.57
CA SER A 64 -1.78 10.27 -1.31
C SER A 64 -2.72 9.10 -1.55
N GLU A 65 -3.74 9.29 -2.38
CA GLU A 65 -4.66 8.23 -2.81
C GLU A 65 -3.90 7.11 -3.52
N LEU A 66 -3.07 7.47 -4.51
CA LEU A 66 -2.25 6.50 -5.23
C LEU A 66 -1.30 5.73 -4.31
N ALA A 67 -0.70 6.40 -3.31
CA ALA A 67 0.15 5.75 -2.31
C ALA A 67 -0.61 4.75 -1.44
N GLN A 68 -1.86 5.04 -1.08
CA GLN A 68 -2.71 4.12 -0.33
C GLN A 68 -3.00 2.86 -1.16
N GLN A 69 -3.43 3.03 -2.41
CA GLN A 69 -3.67 1.92 -3.34
C GLN A 69 -2.42 1.07 -3.59
N LEU A 70 -1.26 1.73 -3.73
CA LEU A 70 0.02 1.05 -3.87
C LEU A 70 0.36 0.21 -2.63
N GLY A 71 0.16 0.76 -1.43
CA GLY A 71 0.43 0.08 -0.16
C GLY A 71 -0.46 -1.15 0.03
N GLU A 72 -1.74 -1.06 -0.29
CA GLU A 72 -2.68 -2.18 -0.24
C GLU A 72 -2.27 -3.31 -1.18
N PHE A 73 -1.95 -2.97 -2.43
CA PHE A 73 -1.49 -3.96 -3.39
C PHE A 73 -0.13 -4.55 -2.98
N ALA A 74 0.79 -3.75 -2.45
CA ALA A 74 2.09 -4.22 -2.00
C ALA A 74 1.97 -5.26 -0.89
N ALA A 75 1.02 -5.11 0.04
CA ALA A 75 0.75 -6.11 1.07
C ALA A 75 0.32 -7.46 0.45
N ILE A 76 -0.50 -7.44 -0.59
CA ILE A 76 -0.92 -8.63 -1.35
C ILE A 76 0.26 -9.23 -2.11
N ALA A 77 1.03 -8.40 -2.82
CA ALA A 77 2.18 -8.84 -3.61
C ALA A 77 3.27 -9.48 -2.74
N ALA A 78 3.53 -8.92 -1.55
CA ALA A 78 4.47 -9.48 -0.59
C ALA A 78 4.06 -10.87 -0.10
N GLN A 79 2.76 -11.13 0.03
CA GLN A 79 2.23 -12.44 0.43
C GLN A 79 2.22 -13.45 -0.72
N GLN A 80 1.85 -13.03 -1.93
CA GLN A 80 1.72 -13.92 -3.09
C GLN A 80 3.06 -14.24 -3.75
N TYR A 81 3.99 -13.29 -3.75
CA TYR A 81 5.30 -13.39 -4.41
C TYR A 81 6.44 -13.06 -3.42
N PRO A 82 6.53 -13.77 -2.28
CA PRO A 82 7.49 -13.42 -1.23
C PRO A 82 8.95 -13.54 -1.67
N ASP A 83 9.25 -14.33 -2.71
CA ASP A 83 10.56 -14.48 -3.31
C ASP A 83 10.92 -13.34 -4.28
N ALA A 84 9.96 -12.84 -5.07
CA ALA A 84 10.16 -11.73 -6.00
C ALA A 84 9.97 -10.34 -5.40
N PHE A 85 9.02 -10.14 -4.49
CA PHE A 85 8.69 -8.81 -3.98
C PHE A 85 9.87 -8.20 -3.22
N ALA A 86 10.23 -6.96 -3.57
CA ALA A 86 11.40 -6.27 -3.06
C ALA A 86 11.13 -4.82 -2.60
N GLY A 87 9.86 -4.39 -2.55
CA GLY A 87 9.46 -3.10 -1.99
C GLY A 87 8.43 -2.37 -2.83
N ASN A 88 7.95 -1.24 -2.30
CA ASN A 88 7.06 -0.32 -3.02
C ASN A 88 7.38 1.13 -2.63
N TRP A 89 7.23 2.07 -3.56
CA TRP A 89 7.40 3.50 -3.31
C TRP A 89 6.74 4.33 -4.42
N LEU A 90 6.47 5.60 -4.12
CA LEU A 90 6.27 6.61 -5.16
C LEU A 90 7.62 7.18 -5.57
N ASP A 91 7.89 7.26 -6.87
CA ASP A 91 9.10 7.94 -7.36
C ASP A 91 8.99 9.47 -7.22
N GLU A 92 10.05 10.20 -7.58
CA GLU A 92 10.11 11.66 -7.49
C GLU A 92 9.00 12.37 -8.29
N ASN A 93 8.50 11.72 -9.34
CA ASN A 93 7.42 12.21 -10.19
C ASN A 93 6.04 11.81 -9.66
N GLY A 94 5.96 11.06 -8.56
CA GLY A 94 4.73 10.55 -7.98
C GLY A 94 4.20 9.29 -8.66
N ARG A 95 5.01 8.57 -9.44
CA ARG A 95 4.61 7.31 -10.08
C ARG A 95 4.72 6.15 -9.11
N ALA A 96 3.71 5.29 -9.10
CA ALA A 96 3.64 4.13 -8.20
C ALA A 96 4.49 2.97 -8.72
N ILE A 97 5.55 2.64 -7.96
CA ILE A 97 6.52 1.61 -8.33
C ILE A 97 6.42 0.40 -7.38
N ILE A 98 6.42 -0.80 -7.95
CA ILE A 98 6.70 -2.04 -7.23
C ILE A 98 8.11 -2.53 -7.61
N GLY A 99 8.94 -2.70 -6.59
CA GLY A 99 10.25 -3.30 -6.70
C GLY A 99 10.14 -4.82 -6.80
N LEU A 100 10.70 -5.42 -7.85
CA LEU A 100 10.81 -6.86 -7.99
C LEU A 100 12.29 -7.27 -8.08
N ALA A 101 12.68 -8.29 -7.33
CA ALA A 101 13.96 -8.95 -7.44
C ALA A 101 13.89 -10.14 -8.43
N PRO A 102 15.00 -10.50 -9.09
CA PRO A 102 15.05 -11.71 -9.91
C PRO A 102 14.79 -12.99 -9.09
N SER A 103 13.79 -13.77 -9.51
CA SER A 103 13.36 -15.01 -8.88
C SER A 103 12.47 -15.82 -9.86
N PRO A 104 12.13 -17.07 -9.55
CA PRO A 104 11.20 -17.85 -10.37
C PRO A 104 9.81 -17.21 -10.52
N SER A 105 9.34 -16.45 -9.53
CA SER A 105 8.00 -15.83 -9.56
C SER A 105 7.95 -14.43 -10.19
N THR A 106 9.10 -13.84 -10.55
CA THR A 106 9.21 -12.44 -11.02
C THR A 106 8.34 -12.15 -12.25
N ALA A 107 8.25 -13.08 -13.21
CA ALA A 107 7.43 -12.90 -14.40
C ALA A 107 5.93 -12.84 -14.06
N ALA A 108 5.46 -13.70 -13.15
CA ALA A 108 4.07 -13.70 -12.70
C ALA A 108 3.75 -12.44 -11.88
N ALA A 109 4.66 -12.04 -10.98
CA ALA A 109 4.54 -10.82 -10.20
C ALA A 109 4.46 -9.58 -11.11
N ARG A 110 5.31 -9.48 -12.14
CA ARG A 110 5.29 -8.39 -13.12
C ARG A 110 3.94 -8.24 -13.79
N VAL A 111 3.36 -9.34 -14.28
CA VAL A 111 2.02 -9.32 -14.90
C VAL A 111 0.96 -8.82 -13.91
N ALA A 112 1.01 -9.25 -12.65
CA ALA A 112 0.05 -8.80 -11.63
C ALA A 112 0.20 -7.29 -11.30
N VAL A 113 1.43 -6.78 -11.26
CA VAL A 113 1.74 -5.35 -11.04
C VAL A 113 1.22 -4.52 -12.22
N GLU A 114 1.58 -4.89 -13.45
CA GLU A 114 1.21 -4.17 -14.66
C GLU A 114 -0.31 -4.18 -14.90
N ALA A 115 -1.01 -5.27 -14.52
CA ALA A 115 -2.47 -5.34 -14.57
C ALA A 115 -3.17 -4.36 -13.63
N ARG A 116 -2.49 -3.87 -12.58
CA ARG A 116 -2.97 -2.79 -11.70
C ARG A 116 -2.59 -1.39 -12.18
N GLY A 117 -1.84 -1.28 -13.28
CA GLY A 117 -1.35 0.00 -13.80
C GLY A 117 -0.15 0.57 -13.04
N PHE A 118 0.48 -0.22 -12.18
CA PHE A 118 1.72 0.16 -11.48
C PHE A 118 2.94 -0.14 -12.33
N GLU A 119 4.02 0.61 -12.12
CA GLU A 119 5.30 0.38 -12.79
C GLU A 119 6.13 -0.66 -12.03
N VAL A 120 6.83 -1.52 -12.78
CA VAL A 120 7.80 -2.46 -12.22
C VAL A 120 9.20 -1.86 -12.31
N ARG A 121 9.94 -1.94 -11.21
CA ARG A 121 11.39 -1.70 -11.22
C ARG A 121 12.12 -2.91 -10.68
N GLU A 122 13.11 -3.36 -11.44
CA GLU A 122 13.99 -4.42 -10.97
C GLU A 122 15.00 -3.88 -9.97
N VAL A 123 15.08 -4.52 -8.81
CA VAL A 123 15.96 -4.10 -7.70
C VAL A 123 16.57 -5.33 -7.02
N ALA A 124 17.70 -5.14 -6.34
CA ALA A 124 18.24 -6.19 -5.49
C ALA A 124 17.33 -6.40 -4.27
N LYS A 125 17.18 -7.65 -3.84
CA LYS A 125 16.48 -7.97 -2.60
C LYS A 125 17.35 -7.61 -1.40
N SER A 126 16.80 -6.89 -0.43
CA SER A 126 17.46 -6.68 0.86
C SER A 126 17.57 -8.02 1.60
N SER A 127 18.77 -8.30 2.12
CA SER A 127 19.14 -9.54 2.83
C SER A 127 18.49 -9.67 4.20
#